data_AF-A0A077NSE6-F1
#
_entry.id   AF-A0A077NSE6-F1
#
_cell.length_a   1.000
_cell.length_b   1.000
_cell.length_c   1.000
_cell.angle_alpha   90.00
_cell.angle_beta   90.00
_cell.angle_gamma   90.00
#
_symmetry.space_group_name_H-M   'P 1'
#
loop_
_entity.id
_entity.type
_entity.pdbx_description
1 polymer ?
#
loop_
_entity_poly.entity_id
_entity_poly.type
_entity_poly.pdbx_seq_one_letter_code
_entity_poly.pdbx_strand_id
1 'polypeptide(L)'
;MEGVNKKKQLYELLITVILWGIALTSLSYEYMWLAFSIVYFGSILSIFPEWQGIKNILRKYFLKLYQLIILSVSYIISVKYLNYRFDIENDYLTHSPWIVSIIFSAVLLFILLGVWVVISSLIHLLIAILSIFLPKNWIDKINNTKVIKLSNKSMNILLIVLPFYFLFAYIGEPLIKVALRMDAYAASDCGETKPNTAYLRKNDKECYVFSPWLSLEEPSVKPSIKGK
;
A
#
# COMPACT_ATOMS: atom_id res chain seq x y z
N MET A 1 -16.87 27.61 -28.22
CA MET A 1 -15.99 26.83 -27.32
C MET A 1 -16.63 25.55 -26.76
N GLU A 2 -17.96 25.43 -26.67
CA GLU A 2 -18.65 24.19 -26.23
C GLU A 2 -18.45 22.97 -27.14
N GLY A 3 -18.37 23.16 -28.47
CA GLY A 3 -18.29 22.06 -29.43
C GLY A 3 -16.97 21.27 -29.41
N VAL A 4 -15.85 21.91 -29.05
CA VAL A 4 -14.53 21.26 -28.96
C VAL A 4 -14.45 20.35 -27.73
N ASN A 5 -15.08 20.76 -26.63
CA ASN A 5 -15.09 19.99 -25.38
C ASN A 5 -15.98 18.74 -25.49
N LYS A 6 -17.14 18.85 -26.17
CA LYS A 6 -18.03 17.71 -26.44
C LYS A 6 -17.38 16.64 -27.32
N LYS A 7 -16.66 17.03 -28.38
CA LYS A 7 -15.96 16.08 -29.25
C LYS A 7 -14.86 15.33 -28.49
N LYS A 8 -14.07 16.05 -27.69
CA LYS A 8 -13.03 15.44 -26.84
C LYS A 8 -13.61 14.43 -25.85
N GLN A 9 -14.69 14.78 -25.15
CA GLN A 9 -15.40 13.89 -24.23
C GLN A 9 -15.95 12.64 -24.94
N LEU A 10 -16.48 12.78 -26.16
CA LEU A 10 -16.98 11.65 -26.94
C LEU A 10 -15.84 10.71 -27.36
N TYR A 11 -14.69 11.25 -27.79
CA TYR A 11 -13.51 10.45 -28.11
C TYR A 11 -12.96 9.72 -26.88
N GLU A 12 -12.86 10.39 -25.74
CA GLU A 12 -12.44 9.76 -24.48
C GLU A 12 -13.40 8.65 -24.06
N LEU A 13 -14.71 8.85 -24.20
CA LEU A 13 -15.72 7.82 -23.91
C LEU A 13 -15.57 6.61 -24.86
N LEU A 14 -15.44 6.85 -26.17
CA LEU A 14 -15.27 5.78 -27.16
C LEU A 14 -14.00 4.97 -26.92
N ILE A 15 -12.86 5.64 -26.67
CA ILE A 15 -11.60 4.98 -26.34
C ILE A 15 -11.77 4.14 -25.08
N THR A 16 -12.43 4.68 -24.06
CA THR A 16 -12.67 3.96 -22.80
C THR A 16 -13.52 2.72 -23.02
N VAL A 17 -14.62 2.82 -23.78
CA VAL A 17 -15.49 1.69 -24.12
C VAL A 17 -14.74 0.62 -24.92
N ILE A 18 -13.91 1.01 -25.89
CA ILE A 18 -13.10 0.08 -26.68
C ILE A 18 -12.09 -0.65 -25.78
N LEU A 19 -11.38 0.07 -24.91
CA LEU A 19 -10.41 -0.53 -23.98
C LEU A 19 -11.07 -1.52 -23.02
N TRP A 20 -12.25 -1.18 -22.47
CA TRP A 20 -13.02 -2.10 -21.63
C TRP A 20 -13.54 -3.30 -22.42
N GLY A 21 -13.98 -3.10 -23.67
CA GLY A 21 -14.40 -4.18 -24.56
C GLY A 21 -13.28 -5.17 -24.83
N ILE A 22 -12.07 -4.68 -25.16
CA ILE A 22 -10.89 -5.53 -25.38
C ILE A 22 -10.47 -6.24 -24.08
N ALA A 23 -10.53 -5.55 -22.93
CA ALA A 23 -10.22 -6.17 -21.65
C ALA A 23 -11.19 -7.31 -21.31
N LEU A 24 -12.50 -7.10 -21.51
CA LEU A 24 -13.53 -8.11 -21.27
C LEU A 24 -13.39 -9.32 -22.21
N THR A 25 -13.14 -9.09 -23.50
CA THR A 25 -12.90 -10.20 -24.44
C THR A 25 -11.63 -10.96 -24.06
N SER A 26 -10.56 -10.27 -23.70
CA SER A 26 -9.31 -10.91 -23.26
C SER A 26 -9.53 -11.78 -22.00
N LEU A 27 -10.37 -11.35 -21.06
CA LEU A 27 -10.77 -12.17 -19.91
C LEU A 27 -11.55 -13.43 -20.32
N SER A 28 -12.45 -13.32 -21.32
CA SER A 28 -13.20 -14.48 -21.82
C SER A 28 -12.34 -15.54 -22.52
N TYR A 29 -11.18 -15.15 -23.04
CA TYR A 29 -10.18 -16.04 -23.65
C TYR A 29 -9.04 -16.42 -22.68
N GLU A 30 -9.24 -16.24 -21.37
CA GLU A 30 -8.26 -16.57 -20.31
C GLU A 30 -6.93 -15.78 -20.37
N TYR A 31 -6.84 -14.73 -21.19
CA TYR A 31 -5.68 -13.83 -21.26
C TYR A 31 -5.71 -12.78 -20.14
N MET A 32 -5.66 -13.21 -18.88
CA MET A 32 -5.74 -12.31 -17.70
C MET A 32 -4.67 -11.21 -17.71
N TRP A 33 -3.43 -11.55 -18.04
CA TRP A 33 -2.32 -10.59 -18.06
C TRP A 33 -2.51 -9.46 -19.07
N LEU A 34 -3.08 -9.80 -20.23
CA LEU A 34 -3.34 -8.84 -21.30
C LEU A 34 -4.49 -7.91 -20.92
N ALA A 35 -5.58 -8.47 -20.36
CA ALA A 35 -6.68 -7.69 -19.82
C ALA A 35 -6.21 -6.71 -18.73
N PHE A 36 -5.40 -7.20 -17.79
CA PHE A 36 -4.87 -6.38 -16.70
C PHE A 36 -3.97 -5.26 -17.22
N SER A 37 -3.09 -5.56 -18.18
CA SER A 37 -2.20 -4.57 -18.79
C SER A 37 -2.98 -3.45 -19.47
N ILE A 38 -4.02 -3.80 -20.25
CA ILE A 38 -4.86 -2.81 -20.95
C ILE A 38 -5.55 -1.87 -19.94
N VAL A 39 -6.15 -2.44 -18.89
CA VAL A 39 -6.84 -1.66 -17.85
C VAL A 39 -5.85 -0.78 -17.07
N TYR A 40 -4.67 -1.31 -16.76
CA TYR A 40 -3.60 -0.58 -16.07
C TYR A 40 -3.10 0.62 -16.88
N PHE A 41 -2.71 0.41 -18.14
CA PHE A 41 -2.22 1.50 -19.00
C PHE A 41 -3.32 2.52 -19.32
N GLY A 42 -4.56 2.06 -19.57
CA GLY A 42 -5.71 2.95 -19.73
C GLY A 42 -5.93 3.84 -18.49
N SER A 43 -5.79 3.26 -17.30
CA SER A 43 -5.89 3.99 -16.03
C SER A 43 -4.80 5.06 -15.91
N ILE A 44 -3.53 4.74 -16.25
CA ILE A 44 -2.42 5.71 -16.24
C ILE A 44 -2.72 6.90 -17.17
N LEU A 45 -3.10 6.61 -18.42
CA LEU A 45 -3.39 7.64 -19.42
C LEU A 45 -4.53 8.56 -18.97
N SER A 46 -5.54 8.01 -18.30
CA SER A 46 -6.69 8.77 -17.80
C SER A 46 -6.36 9.74 -16.66
N ILE A 47 -5.27 9.50 -15.93
CA ILE A 47 -4.83 10.29 -14.77
C ILE A 47 -3.77 11.31 -15.15
N PHE A 48 -2.94 11.01 -16.16
CA PHE A 48 -1.83 11.85 -16.57
C PHE A 48 -2.17 13.36 -16.70
N PRO A 49 -3.30 13.76 -17.31
CA PRO A 49 -3.67 15.18 -17.44
C PRO A 49 -3.91 15.89 -16.10
N GLU A 50 -4.33 15.15 -15.07
CA GLU A 50 -4.69 15.68 -13.75
C GLU A 50 -3.64 15.40 -12.68
N TRP A 51 -2.51 14.79 -13.05
CA TRP A 51 -1.45 14.37 -12.13
C TRP A 51 -0.97 15.49 -11.21
N GLN A 52 -0.84 16.71 -11.74
CA GLN A 52 -0.39 17.86 -10.95
C GLN A 52 -1.40 18.24 -9.85
N GLY A 53 -2.70 18.10 -10.13
CA GLY A 53 -3.77 18.34 -9.15
C GLY A 53 -3.72 17.32 -8.02
N ILE A 54 -3.57 16.03 -8.38
CA ILE A 54 -3.47 14.93 -7.41
C ILE A 54 -2.22 15.09 -6.54
N LYS A 55 -1.05 15.39 -7.15
CA LYS A 55 0.21 15.61 -6.45
C LYS A 55 0.10 16.73 -5.40
N ASN A 56 -0.57 17.82 -5.74
CA ASN A 56 -0.78 18.94 -4.82
C ASN A 56 -1.66 18.56 -3.62
N ILE A 57 -2.72 17.78 -3.84
CA ILE A 57 -3.60 17.28 -2.77
C ILE A 57 -2.83 16.34 -1.85
N LEU A 58 -2.10 15.37 -2.42
CA LEU A 58 -1.27 14.43 -1.67
C LEU A 58 -0.24 15.18 -0.81
N ARG A 59 0.50 16.12 -1.39
CA ARG A 59 1.52 16.86 -0.64
C ARG A 59 0.94 17.67 0.53
N LYS A 60 -0.25 18.26 0.35
CA LYS A 60 -0.85 19.14 1.35
C LYS A 60 -1.47 18.37 2.53
N TYR A 61 -2.21 17.30 2.24
CA TYR A 61 -3.02 16.62 3.26
C TYR A 61 -2.46 15.24 3.63
N PHE A 62 -1.94 14.50 2.66
CA PHE A 62 -1.58 13.10 2.85
C PHE A 62 -0.27 12.92 3.63
N LEU A 63 0.74 13.78 3.44
CA LEU A 63 2.01 13.65 4.17
C LEU A 63 1.84 13.70 5.69
N LYS A 64 1.03 14.63 6.19
CA LYS A 64 0.75 14.76 7.63
C LYS A 64 -0.07 13.57 8.15
N LEU A 65 -1.09 13.16 7.39
CA LEU A 65 -1.91 12.00 7.73
C LEU A 65 -1.08 10.72 7.80
N TYR A 66 -0.18 10.54 6.82
CA TYR A 66 0.70 9.39 6.72
C TYR A 66 1.65 9.31 7.93
N GLN A 67 2.35 10.40 8.24
CA GLN A 67 3.33 10.42 9.33
C GLN A 67 2.67 10.24 10.71
N LEU A 68 1.53 10.88 10.95
CA LEU A 68 0.92 10.91 12.29
C LEU A 68 0.01 9.73 12.58
N ILE A 69 -0.81 9.32 11.60
CA ILE A 69 -1.85 8.31 11.84
C ILE A 69 -1.41 6.97 11.26
N ILE A 70 -1.07 6.95 9.98
CA ILE A 70 -0.83 5.69 9.27
C ILE A 70 0.43 5.02 9.81
N LEU A 71 1.53 5.74 9.93
CA LEU A 71 2.79 5.19 10.42
C LEU A 71 2.69 4.78 11.90
N SER A 72 2.04 5.58 12.75
CA SER A 72 1.87 5.25 14.17
C SER A 72 1.01 4.01 14.39
N VAL A 73 -0.13 3.90 13.70
CA VAL A 73 -0.96 2.69 13.75
C VAL A 73 -0.17 1.48 13.22
N SER A 74 0.55 1.67 12.11
CA SER A 74 1.36 0.60 11.52
C SER A 74 2.49 0.16 12.46
N TYR A 75 3.12 1.07 13.19
CA TYR A 75 4.15 0.75 14.18
C TYR A 75 3.59 -0.10 15.32
N ILE A 76 2.42 0.26 15.87
CA ILE A 76 1.76 -0.53 16.92
C ILE A 76 1.44 -1.94 16.40
N ILE A 77 0.96 -2.06 15.17
CA ILE A 77 0.70 -3.34 14.51
C ILE A 77 2.02 -4.13 14.36
N SER A 78 3.11 -3.49 13.91
CA SER A 78 4.41 -4.13 13.75
C SER A 78 4.96 -4.71 15.04
N VAL A 79 4.93 -3.94 16.14
CA VAL A 79 5.41 -4.40 17.46
C VAL A 79 4.64 -5.65 17.87
N LYS A 80 3.30 -5.59 17.82
CA LYS A 80 2.45 -6.74 18.18
C LYS A 80 2.66 -7.94 17.27
N TYR A 81 2.80 -7.71 15.96
CA TYR A 81 3.03 -8.77 14.99
C TYR A 81 4.37 -9.47 15.24
N LEU A 82 5.45 -8.72 15.45
CA LEU A 82 6.78 -9.29 15.69
C LEU A 82 6.83 -10.04 17.02
N ASN A 83 6.28 -9.45 18.08
CA ASN A 83 6.16 -10.11 19.38
C ASN A 83 5.36 -11.41 19.28
N TYR A 84 4.21 -11.41 18.60
CA TYR A 84 3.39 -12.61 18.44
C TYR A 84 4.03 -13.68 17.56
N ARG A 85 4.64 -13.29 16.43
CA ARG A 85 5.16 -14.24 15.44
C ARG A 85 6.49 -14.86 15.84
N PHE A 86 7.36 -14.08 16.48
CA PHE A 86 8.73 -14.50 16.84
C PHE A 86 8.91 -14.64 18.35
N ASP A 87 7.89 -14.36 19.17
CA ASP A 87 7.92 -14.52 20.62
C ASP A 87 9.08 -13.72 21.27
N ILE A 88 9.41 -12.55 20.68
CA ILE A 88 10.46 -11.64 21.16
C ILE A 88 9.84 -10.56 22.03
N GLU A 89 10.36 -10.35 23.23
CA GLU A 89 9.95 -9.26 24.12
C GLU A 89 10.20 -7.89 23.47
N ASN A 90 9.27 -6.95 23.69
CA ASN A 90 9.28 -5.66 23.01
C ASN A 90 10.56 -4.83 23.27
N ASP A 91 11.18 -5.03 24.44
CA ASP A 91 12.39 -4.31 24.85
C ASP A 91 13.61 -4.65 23.97
N TYR A 92 13.56 -5.76 23.24
CA TYR A 92 14.61 -6.20 22.32
C TYR A 92 14.34 -5.85 20.86
N LEU A 93 13.23 -5.14 20.57
CA LEU A 93 12.84 -4.72 19.22
C LEU A 93 12.93 -3.19 19.06
N THR A 94 14.12 -2.69 18.79
CA THR A 94 14.39 -1.25 18.65
C THR A 94 14.10 -0.73 17.23
N HIS A 95 14.62 -1.39 16.21
CA HIS A 95 14.64 -0.91 14.83
C HIS A 95 13.71 -1.70 13.92
N SER A 96 13.55 -3.00 14.15
CA SER A 96 12.72 -3.87 13.34
C SER A 96 11.26 -3.41 13.26
N PRO A 97 10.61 -2.91 14.34
CA PRO A 97 9.20 -2.50 14.23
C PRO A 97 9.02 -1.29 13.31
N TRP A 98 10.01 -0.39 13.24
CA TRP A 98 9.99 0.75 12.32
C TRP A 98 10.04 0.30 10.87
N ILE A 99 10.93 -0.64 10.52
CA ILE A 99 11.05 -1.15 9.15
C ILE A 99 9.77 -1.89 8.76
N VAL A 100 9.29 -2.78 9.63
CA VAL A 100 8.06 -3.54 9.40
C VAL A 100 6.84 -2.61 9.32
N SER A 101 6.85 -1.45 10.01
CA SER A 101 5.76 -0.47 9.94
C SER A 101 5.60 0.16 8.57
N ILE A 102 6.67 0.23 7.76
CA ILE A 102 6.60 0.72 6.37
C ILE A 102 5.83 -0.29 5.50
N ILE A 103 5.98 -1.59 5.77
CA ILE A 103 5.26 -2.64 5.05
C ILE A 103 3.77 -2.56 5.42
N PHE A 104 3.46 -2.53 6.71
CA PHE A 104 2.07 -2.41 7.18
C PHE A 104 1.43 -1.08 6.78
N SER A 105 2.19 0.02 6.69
CA SER A 105 1.65 1.31 6.23
C SER A 105 1.22 1.26 4.77
N ALA A 106 1.96 0.55 3.92
CA ALA A 106 1.57 0.32 2.52
C ALA A 106 0.26 -0.49 2.42
N VAL A 107 0.10 -1.53 3.24
CA VAL A 107 -1.14 -2.32 3.31
C VAL A 107 -2.30 -1.47 3.81
N LEU A 108 -2.11 -0.71 4.89
CA LEU A 108 -3.13 0.17 5.45
C LEU A 108 -3.55 1.25 4.46
N LEU A 109 -2.60 1.81 3.71
CA LEU A 109 -2.88 2.76 2.64
C LEU A 109 -3.73 2.17 1.52
N PHE A 110 -3.44 0.93 1.13
CA PHE A 110 -4.22 0.22 0.13
C PHE A 110 -5.67 0.00 0.60
N ILE A 111 -5.86 -0.41 1.86
CA ILE A 111 -7.18 -0.56 2.48
C ILE A 111 -7.92 0.78 2.49
N LEU A 112 -7.27 1.85 2.95
CA LEU A 112 -7.86 3.20 2.97
C LEU A 112 -8.24 3.69 1.57
N LEU A 113 -7.44 3.39 0.56
CA LEU A 113 -7.76 3.70 -0.84
C LEU A 113 -8.98 2.91 -1.32
N GLY A 114 -9.08 1.62 -0.97
CA GLY A 114 -10.25 0.80 -1.27
C GLY A 114 -11.54 1.37 -0.64
N VAL A 115 -11.47 1.75 0.65
CA VAL A 115 -12.59 2.42 1.34
C VAL A 115 -12.93 3.75 0.66
N TRP A 116 -11.93 4.53 0.26
CA TRP A 116 -12.14 5.78 -0.48
C TRP A 116 -12.85 5.57 -1.81
N VAL A 117 -12.51 4.51 -2.57
CA VAL A 117 -13.20 4.17 -3.82
C VAL A 117 -14.67 3.86 -3.56
N VAL A 118 -14.98 3.06 -2.53
CA VAL A 118 -16.38 2.74 -2.17
C VAL A 118 -17.16 4.02 -1.82
N ILE A 119 -16.60 4.87 -0.97
CA ILE A 119 -17.22 6.16 -0.61
C ILE A 119 -17.43 7.04 -1.85
N SER A 120 -16.42 7.11 -2.72
CA SER A 120 -16.46 7.86 -3.98
C SER A 120 -17.61 7.37 -4.87
N SER A 121 -17.76 6.06 -5.04
CA SER A 121 -18.85 5.45 -5.81
C SER A 121 -20.23 5.77 -5.22
N LEU A 122 -20.37 5.73 -3.89
CA LEU A 122 -21.62 6.11 -3.22
C LEU A 122 -21.97 7.59 -3.43
N ILE A 123 -20.97 8.49 -3.37
CA ILE A 123 -21.17 9.91 -3.67
C ILE A 123 -21.63 10.10 -5.12
N HIS A 124 -21.03 9.39 -6.08
CA HIS A 124 -21.45 9.46 -7.48
C HIS A 124 -22.87 8.94 -7.70
N LEU A 125 -23.25 7.84 -7.03
CA LEU A 125 -24.61 7.33 -7.06
C LEU A 125 -25.61 8.36 -6.51
N LEU A 126 -25.28 9.00 -5.39
CA LEU A 126 -26.11 10.06 -4.79
C LEU A 126 -26.25 11.26 -5.74
N ILE A 127 -25.16 11.72 -6.37
CA ILE A 127 -25.21 12.81 -7.35
C ILE A 127 -26.07 12.43 -8.55
N ALA A 128 -25.98 11.18 -9.04
CA ALA A 128 -26.79 10.71 -10.16
C ALA A 128 -28.29 10.74 -9.81
N ILE A 129 -28.67 10.26 -8.62
CA ILE A 129 -30.06 10.31 -8.13
C ILE A 129 -30.53 11.76 -7.99
N LEU A 130 -29.71 12.60 -7.36
CA LEU A 130 -29.99 14.03 -7.16
C LEU A 130 -30.14 14.79 -8.47
N SER A 131 -29.44 14.38 -9.53
CA SER A 131 -29.52 15.02 -10.86
C SER A 131 -30.90 14.90 -11.53
N ILE A 132 -31.73 13.94 -11.08
CA ILE A 132 -33.12 13.78 -11.53
C ILE A 132 -34.01 14.90 -10.96
N PHE A 133 -33.69 15.39 -9.76
CA PHE A 133 -34.53 16.33 -9.01
C PHE A 133 -34.01 17.77 -9.02
N LEU A 134 -32.69 17.98 -9.17
CA LEU A 134 -32.05 19.28 -9.04
C LEU A 134 -31.79 19.99 -10.38
N PRO A 135 -31.75 21.33 -10.39
CA PRO A 135 -31.38 22.10 -11.58
C PRO A 135 -29.95 21.79 -12.05
N LYS A 136 -29.73 21.71 -13.37
CA LYS A 136 -28.42 21.40 -13.98
C LYS A 136 -27.28 22.30 -13.46
N ASN A 137 -27.53 23.60 -13.29
CA ASN A 137 -26.53 24.55 -12.79
C ASN A 137 -25.97 24.18 -11.41
N TRP A 138 -26.77 23.54 -10.55
CA TRP A 138 -26.33 23.10 -9.23
C TRP A 138 -25.45 21.85 -9.34
N ILE A 139 -25.86 20.90 -10.18
CA ILE A 139 -25.09 19.68 -10.45
C ILE A 139 -23.73 20.01 -11.08
N ASP A 140 -23.69 20.96 -12.01
CA ASP A 140 -22.44 21.42 -12.63
C ASP A 140 -21.50 22.07 -11.61
N LYS A 141 -22.04 22.81 -10.63
CA LYS A 141 -21.25 23.38 -9.54
C LYS A 141 -20.65 22.30 -8.65
N ILE A 142 -21.42 21.26 -8.32
CA ILE A 142 -20.96 20.11 -7.52
C ILE A 142 -19.87 19.32 -8.27
N ASN A 143 -20.12 18.98 -9.55
CA ASN A 143 -19.19 18.23 -10.40
C ASN A 143 -17.86 18.97 -10.63
N ASN A 144 -17.87 20.30 -10.57
CA ASN A 144 -16.66 21.11 -10.73
C ASN A 144 -15.77 21.21 -9.48
N THR A 145 -16.23 20.71 -8.33
CA THR A 145 -15.42 20.72 -7.10
C THR A 145 -14.21 19.78 -7.20
N LYS A 146 -13.11 20.15 -6.53
CA LYS A 146 -11.85 19.38 -6.54
C LYS A 146 -12.03 17.95 -5.98
N VAL A 147 -12.90 17.79 -4.99
CA VAL A 147 -13.18 16.50 -4.35
C VAL A 147 -13.89 15.56 -5.31
N ILE A 148 -14.90 16.03 -6.03
CA ILE A 148 -15.62 15.21 -7.02
C ILE A 148 -14.74 14.86 -8.22
N LYS A 149 -13.88 15.78 -8.67
CA LYS A 149 -12.88 15.50 -9.70
C LYS A 149 -11.90 14.39 -9.27
N LEU A 150 -11.43 14.42 -8.02
CA LEU A 150 -10.58 13.36 -7.48
C LEU A 150 -11.35 12.03 -7.33
N SER A 151 -12.58 12.09 -6.84
CA SER A 151 -13.50 10.95 -6.69
C SER A 151 -13.72 10.22 -8.02
N ASN A 152 -13.90 10.96 -9.11
CA ASN A 152 -14.04 10.40 -10.47
C ASN A 152 -12.84 9.56 -10.92
N LYS A 153 -11.65 9.81 -10.36
CA LYS A 153 -10.41 9.10 -10.71
C LYS A 153 -10.02 8.03 -9.69
N SER A 154 -10.76 7.90 -8.59
CA SER A 154 -10.44 7.00 -7.47
C SER A 154 -10.23 5.55 -7.92
N MET A 155 -11.10 5.01 -8.78
CA MET A 155 -10.96 3.66 -9.33
C MET A 155 -9.68 3.49 -10.15
N ASN A 156 -9.36 4.47 -11.00
CA ASN A 156 -8.14 4.42 -11.82
C ASN A 156 -6.89 4.50 -10.95
N ILE A 157 -6.92 5.27 -9.85
CA ILE A 157 -5.82 5.33 -8.88
C ILE A 157 -5.64 3.94 -8.23
N LEU A 158 -6.74 3.30 -7.81
CA LEU A 158 -6.68 1.95 -7.22
C LEU A 158 -6.08 0.93 -8.18
N LEU A 159 -6.51 0.93 -9.45
CA LEU A 159 -6.00 0.03 -10.48
C LEU A 159 -4.50 0.21 -10.75
N ILE A 160 -4.00 1.45 -10.69
CA ILE A 160 -2.56 1.73 -10.83
C ILE A 160 -1.77 1.27 -9.61
N VAL A 161 -2.31 1.40 -8.40
CA VAL A 161 -1.61 1.01 -7.17
C VAL A 161 -1.63 -0.51 -6.96
N LEU A 162 -2.62 -1.21 -7.50
CA LEU A 162 -2.80 -2.65 -7.33
C LEU A 162 -1.55 -3.52 -7.63
N PRO A 163 -0.82 -3.37 -8.76
CA PRO A 163 0.37 -4.19 -8.99
C PRO A 163 1.47 -3.92 -7.96
N PHE A 164 1.60 -2.68 -7.48
CA PHE A 164 2.56 -2.36 -6.42
C PHE A 164 2.18 -3.03 -5.11
N TYR A 165 0.88 -3.10 -4.77
CA TYR A 165 0.41 -3.84 -3.61
C TYR A 165 0.83 -5.31 -3.66
N PHE A 166 0.61 -5.99 -4.79
CA PHE A 166 1.04 -7.38 -4.96
C PHE A 166 2.56 -7.54 -4.89
N LEU A 167 3.33 -6.62 -5.47
CA LEU A 167 4.78 -6.60 -5.36
C LEU A 167 5.22 -6.49 -3.89
N PHE A 168 4.62 -5.55 -3.13
CA PHE A 168 4.89 -5.36 -1.71
C PHE A 168 4.52 -6.58 -0.86
N ALA A 169 3.39 -7.23 -1.16
CA ALA A 169 2.99 -8.46 -0.51
C ALA A 169 3.98 -9.60 -0.78
N TYR A 170 4.47 -9.72 -2.01
CA TYR A 170 5.46 -10.74 -2.40
C TYR A 170 6.80 -10.57 -1.67
N ILE A 171 7.27 -9.33 -1.48
CA ILE A 171 8.53 -9.03 -0.79
C ILE A 171 8.37 -8.83 0.73
N GLY A 172 7.15 -8.92 1.28
CA GLY A 172 6.89 -8.62 2.69
C GLY A 172 7.63 -9.52 3.66
N GLU A 173 7.54 -10.84 3.45
CA GLU A 173 8.19 -11.84 4.30
C GLU A 173 9.73 -11.71 4.35
N PRO A 174 10.45 -11.62 3.20
CA PRO A 174 11.89 -11.42 3.25
C PRO A 174 12.28 -10.08 3.91
N LEU A 175 11.49 -9.02 3.73
CA LEU A 175 11.75 -7.74 4.39
C LEU A 175 11.58 -7.82 5.92
N ILE A 176 10.60 -8.57 6.43
CA ILE A 176 10.43 -8.81 7.87
C ILE A 176 11.66 -9.52 8.45
N LYS A 177 12.16 -10.54 7.74
CA LYS A 177 13.37 -11.27 8.14
C LYS A 177 14.61 -10.38 8.16
N VAL A 178 14.76 -9.49 7.17
CA VAL A 178 15.83 -8.48 7.17
C VAL A 178 15.66 -7.50 8.33
N ALA A 179 14.43 -7.05 8.59
CA ALA A 179 14.14 -6.12 9.68
C ALA A 179 14.55 -6.68 11.05
N LEU A 180 14.28 -7.95 11.34
CA LEU A 180 14.71 -8.60 12.58
C LEU A 180 16.22 -8.62 12.77
N ARG A 181 16.98 -8.75 11.68
CA ARG A 181 18.46 -8.77 11.73
C ARG A 181 19.06 -7.41 12.05
N MET A 182 18.31 -6.33 11.87
CA MET A 182 18.75 -4.98 12.25
C MET A 182 18.81 -4.77 13.76
N ASP A 183 18.09 -5.59 14.54
CA ASP A 183 18.17 -5.61 16.01
C ASP A 183 19.14 -6.68 16.53
N ALA A 184 19.79 -7.45 15.64
CA ALA A 184 20.76 -8.45 16.03
C ALA A 184 22.16 -7.84 16.22
N TYR A 185 22.85 -8.26 17.28
CA TYR A 185 24.20 -7.81 17.62
C TYR A 185 25.24 -8.91 17.38
N ALA A 186 26.42 -8.53 16.89
CA ALA A 186 27.53 -9.47 16.68
C ALA A 186 28.15 -9.97 18.00
N ALA A 187 28.13 -9.14 19.04
CA ALA A 187 28.55 -9.48 20.39
C ALA A 187 27.35 -9.36 21.34
N SER A 188 27.02 -10.43 22.06
CA SER A 188 25.88 -10.50 22.97
C SER A 188 26.11 -11.56 24.05
N ASP A 189 25.45 -11.43 25.20
CA ASP A 189 25.50 -12.40 26.32
C ASP A 189 24.87 -13.78 25.96
N CYS A 190 24.56 -14.01 24.69
CA CYS A 190 23.95 -15.22 24.15
C CYS A 190 24.98 -16.20 23.55
N GLY A 191 26.24 -15.79 23.37
CA GLY A 191 27.27 -16.64 22.76
C GLY A 191 28.58 -15.93 22.49
N GLU A 192 29.60 -16.71 22.15
CA GLU A 192 30.89 -16.19 21.71
C GLU A 192 30.76 -15.40 20.40
N THR A 193 31.54 -14.34 20.27
CA THR A 193 31.65 -13.56 19.02
C THR A 193 32.28 -14.42 17.93
N LYS A 194 31.49 -14.79 16.92
CA LYS A 194 31.94 -15.58 15.77
C LYS A 194 31.76 -14.78 14.48
N PRO A 195 32.67 -14.92 13.51
CA PRO A 195 32.48 -14.30 12.20
C PRO A 195 31.17 -14.82 11.59
N ASN A 196 30.47 -13.92 10.88
CA ASN A 196 29.22 -14.23 10.17
C ASN A 196 28.05 -14.69 11.08
N THR A 197 28.13 -14.47 12.39
CA THR A 197 27.07 -14.81 13.35
C THR A 197 26.54 -13.54 14.02
N ALA A 198 25.22 -13.43 14.16
CA ALA A 198 24.57 -12.37 14.92
C ALA A 198 23.54 -12.96 15.88
N TYR A 199 23.35 -12.29 17.02
CA TYR A 199 22.49 -12.73 18.11
C TYR A 199 21.40 -11.70 18.37
N LEU A 200 20.15 -12.14 18.43
CA LEU A 200 19.02 -11.32 18.85
C LEU A 200 18.42 -11.95 20.10
N ARG A 201 18.34 -11.19 21.19
CA ARG A 201 17.72 -11.69 22.42
C ARG A 201 16.21 -11.79 22.21
N LYS A 202 15.65 -12.92 22.60
CA LYS A 202 14.21 -13.19 22.52
C LYS A 202 13.54 -12.81 23.85
N ASN A 203 14.13 -13.29 24.94
CA ASN A 203 13.77 -12.99 26.33
C ASN A 203 15.04 -13.18 27.21
N ASP A 204 14.93 -13.09 28.53
CA ASP A 204 16.08 -13.28 29.42
C ASP A 204 16.73 -14.68 29.35
N LYS A 205 16.00 -15.69 28.86
CA LYS A 205 16.40 -17.10 28.85
C LYS A 205 16.84 -17.60 27.48
N GLU A 206 16.42 -16.97 26.39
CA GLU A 206 16.58 -17.47 25.02
C GLU A 206 17.02 -16.38 24.05
N CYS A 207 17.80 -16.78 23.05
CA CYS A 207 18.25 -15.91 21.98
C CYS A 207 18.15 -16.61 20.62
N TYR A 208 17.86 -15.82 19.60
CA TYR A 208 17.98 -16.20 18.20
C TYR A 208 19.43 -16.04 17.72
N VAL A 209 19.89 -17.03 16.96
CA VAL A 209 21.22 -17.04 16.34
C VAL A 209 21.05 -17.10 14.82
N PHE A 210 21.61 -16.09 14.15
CA PHE A 210 21.67 -15.99 12.70
C PHE A 210 23.08 -16.34 12.23
N SER A 211 23.25 -17.47 11.52
CA SER A 211 24.53 -17.90 10.96
C SER A 211 24.30 -18.68 9.66
N PRO A 212 24.61 -18.12 8.47
CA PRO A 212 25.11 -16.76 8.21
C PRO A 212 24.14 -15.65 8.65
N TRP A 213 24.65 -14.51 9.14
CA TRP A 213 23.80 -13.39 9.56
C TRP A 213 22.95 -12.80 8.41
N LEU A 214 23.44 -12.93 7.16
CA LEU A 214 22.72 -12.52 5.94
C LEU A 214 21.78 -13.60 5.37
N SER A 215 21.81 -14.84 5.87
CA SER A 215 20.87 -15.88 5.41
C SER A 215 19.44 -15.44 5.71
N LEU A 216 18.46 -15.74 4.85
CA LEU A 216 17.02 -15.50 5.09
C LEU A 216 16.31 -16.74 5.67
N GLU A 217 17.08 -17.71 6.13
CA GLU A 217 16.57 -18.87 6.84
C GLU A 217 16.04 -18.49 8.23
N GLU A 218 15.27 -19.40 8.81
CA GLU A 218 14.78 -19.24 10.17
C GLU A 218 15.95 -19.32 11.17
N PRO A 219 16.00 -18.43 12.17
CA PRO A 219 17.06 -18.45 13.16
C PRO A 219 16.96 -19.66 14.08
N SER A 220 18.11 -20.20 14.48
CA SER A 220 18.17 -21.22 15.52
C SER A 220 18.02 -20.57 16.91
N VAL A 221 17.41 -21.29 17.87
CA VAL A 221 17.22 -20.82 19.24
C VAL A 221 18.30 -21.41 20.14
N LYS A 222 18.89 -20.60 21.01
CA LYS A 222 19.84 -21.03 22.05
C LYS A 222 19.51 -20.41 23.41
N PRO A 223 19.84 -21.09 24.52
CA PRO A 223 19.70 -20.52 25.85
C PRO A 223 20.70 -19.37 26.08
N SER A 224 20.26 -18.34 26.79
CA SER A 224 21.05 -17.20 27.24
C SER A 224 22.07 -17.63 28.30
N ILE A 225 23.27 -17.04 28.27
CA ILE A 225 24.34 -17.34 29.23
C ILE A 225 24.13 -16.55 30.53
N LYS A 226 23.34 -15.48 30.51
CA LYS A 226 23.13 -14.53 31.63
C LYS A 226 22.45 -15.14 32.88
N GLY A 227 21.96 -16.38 32.78
CA GLY A 227 21.36 -17.14 33.89
C GLY A 227 22.22 -18.31 34.42
N LYS A 228 23.48 -18.41 34.01
CA LYS A 228 24.49 -19.34 34.55
C LYS A 228 25.59 -18.57 35.26
#